data_AF-A0A7Y0HB40-F1
#
_entry.id   AF-A0A7Y0HB40-F1
#
_cell.length_a   1.000
_cell.length_b   1.000
_cell.length_c   1.000
_cell.angle_alpha   90.00
_cell.angle_beta   90.00
_cell.angle_gamma   90.00
#
_symmetry.space_group_name_H-M   'P 1'
#
loop_
_entity.id
_entity.type
_entity.pdbx_description
1 polymer ?
#
loop_
_entity_poly.entity_id
_entity_poly.type
_entity_poly.pdbx_seq_one_letter_code
_entity_poly.pdbx_strand_id
1 'polypeptide(L)'
;MLKLSVRNRPKLLLVSLIALISIPLPLFAKSISINVFAIPSKPIINLVEQTSDALKKQGMISFYEKGKPVHATLYLTDFTEGSEEAIKRAVKAITEQHQAFAITAQGFTVTQSNWAFINLQYSSKLQRLSDEVTMAIEPLRDPNTAIPDWVKNYPNKLMAFERYGSPNVFQNFQPHLTLLANEKSPKLAILNKQMQAKPPRAEGKIVGIGIGISDQFGQQKQVIAEYFFQSDNN
;
A
#
# COMPACT_ATOMS: atom_id res chain seq x y z
N MET A 1 35.73 5.26 -92.99
CA MET A 1 36.62 5.15 -91.80
C MET A 1 35.81 5.47 -90.55
N LEU A 2 35.57 4.44 -89.74
CA LEU A 2 34.75 4.46 -88.52
C LEU A 2 35.50 5.22 -87.40
N LYS A 3 34.95 6.31 -86.85
CA LYS A 3 35.46 6.93 -85.61
C LYS A 3 34.75 6.31 -84.41
N LEU A 4 35.51 5.59 -83.60
CA LEU A 4 35.09 5.00 -82.34
C LEU A 4 34.90 6.09 -81.26
N SER A 5 33.74 6.00 -80.61
CA SER A 5 33.34 6.72 -79.41
C SER A 5 34.13 6.22 -78.19
N VAL A 6 34.66 7.13 -77.37
CA VAL A 6 35.16 6.83 -76.02
C VAL A 6 34.27 7.56 -75.02
N ARG A 7 33.63 6.74 -74.20
CA ARG A 7 32.56 7.02 -73.24
C ARG A 7 33.18 7.38 -71.89
N ASN A 8 32.86 8.57 -71.37
CA ASN A 8 33.18 8.96 -70.00
C ASN A 8 32.49 8.02 -69.00
N ARG A 9 33.24 7.42 -68.07
CA ARG A 9 32.71 6.66 -66.94
C ARG A 9 32.34 7.61 -65.80
N PRO A 10 31.13 7.57 -65.22
CA PRO A 10 30.86 8.22 -63.95
C PRO A 10 31.43 7.35 -62.81
N LYS A 11 32.08 8.00 -61.83
CA LYS A 11 32.52 7.36 -60.59
C LYS A 11 31.29 6.99 -59.76
N LEU A 12 31.10 5.71 -59.49
CA LEU A 12 30.09 5.22 -58.55
C LEU A 12 30.51 5.66 -57.13
N LEU A 13 29.79 6.62 -56.56
CA LEU A 13 29.86 6.94 -55.13
C LEU A 13 29.00 5.93 -54.37
N LEU A 14 29.64 5.00 -53.67
CA LEU A 14 28.99 4.07 -52.77
C LEU A 14 28.69 4.81 -51.46
N VAL A 15 27.45 5.28 -51.29
CA VAL A 15 26.97 5.83 -50.01
C VAL A 15 26.43 4.67 -49.18
N SER A 16 27.22 4.21 -48.21
CA SER A 16 26.77 3.25 -47.21
C SER A 16 25.79 3.93 -46.26
N LEU A 17 24.51 3.57 -46.36
CA LEU A 17 23.45 4.01 -45.46
C LEU A 17 23.57 3.25 -44.13
N ILE A 18 24.15 3.86 -43.11
CA ILE A 18 24.13 3.33 -41.74
C ILE A 18 22.73 3.58 -41.19
N ALA A 19 21.87 2.55 -41.21
CA ALA A 19 20.61 2.57 -40.49
C ALA A 19 20.91 2.53 -38.98
N LEU A 20 20.84 3.68 -38.31
CA LEU A 20 20.77 3.73 -36.86
C LEU A 20 19.44 3.08 -36.43
N ILE A 21 19.51 1.81 -36.02
CA ILE A 21 18.42 1.18 -35.27
C ILE A 21 18.47 1.79 -33.87
N SER A 22 17.66 2.82 -33.66
CA SER A 22 17.39 3.39 -32.33
C SER A 22 16.68 2.32 -31.51
N ILE A 23 17.43 1.49 -30.77
CA ILE A 23 16.83 0.62 -29.76
C ILE A 23 16.31 1.57 -28.67
N PRO A 24 14.98 1.67 -28.44
CA PRO A 24 14.49 2.46 -27.33
C PRO A 24 15.01 1.81 -26.05
N LEU A 25 15.85 2.55 -25.31
CA LEU A 25 16.18 2.17 -23.94
C LEU A 25 14.85 2.06 -23.18
N PRO A 26 14.61 0.98 -22.41
CA PRO A 26 13.43 0.90 -21.58
C PRO A 26 13.49 2.09 -20.62
N LEU A 27 12.58 3.05 -20.82
CA LEU A 27 12.37 4.10 -19.85
C LEU A 27 11.93 3.37 -18.58
N PHE A 28 12.76 3.37 -17.54
CA PHE A 28 12.36 2.79 -16.26
C PHE A 28 11.08 3.48 -15.82
N ALA A 29 9.97 2.77 -15.92
CA ALA A 29 8.68 3.30 -15.54
C ALA A 29 8.72 3.61 -14.05
N LYS A 30 8.29 4.81 -13.69
CA LYS A 30 8.35 5.31 -12.32
C LYS A 30 7.48 4.44 -11.41
N SER A 31 7.96 4.16 -10.21
CA SER A 31 7.21 3.38 -9.22
C SER A 31 6.37 4.31 -8.34
N ILE A 32 5.18 3.84 -7.98
CA ILE A 32 4.24 4.51 -7.07
C ILE A 32 3.88 3.57 -5.92
N SER A 33 3.90 4.09 -4.69
CA SER A 33 3.51 3.31 -3.52
C SER A 33 2.01 3.34 -3.34
N ILE A 34 1.36 2.18 -3.31
CA ILE A 34 -0.10 2.07 -3.15
C ILE A 34 -0.42 1.20 -1.94
N ASN A 35 -1.31 1.71 -1.10
CA ASN A 35 -1.94 0.95 -0.02
C ASN A 35 -3.39 0.66 -0.41
N VAL A 36 -3.70 -0.63 -0.56
CA VAL A 36 -5.07 -1.12 -0.57
C VAL A 36 -5.45 -1.43 0.87
N PHE A 37 -6.54 -0.85 1.34
CA PHE A 37 -6.87 -0.83 2.76
C PHE A 37 -8.34 -1.16 3.03
N ALA A 38 -8.61 -1.80 4.17
CA ALA A 38 -9.95 -2.04 4.67
C ALA A 38 -10.54 -0.78 5.29
N ILE A 39 -11.78 -0.46 4.94
CA ILE A 39 -12.54 0.67 5.47
C ILE A 39 -13.36 0.20 6.66
N PRO A 40 -13.09 0.70 7.88
CA PRO A 40 -13.83 0.31 9.06
C PRO A 40 -15.11 1.14 9.24
N SER A 41 -16.09 0.58 9.93
CA SER A 41 -17.35 1.25 10.29
C SER A 41 -17.16 2.39 11.31
N LYS A 42 -18.19 3.24 11.45
CA LYS A 42 -18.17 4.42 12.33
C LYS A 42 -17.77 4.15 13.79
N PRO A 43 -18.19 3.07 14.48
CA PRO A 43 -17.71 2.78 15.84
C PRO A 43 -16.19 2.67 15.97
N ILE A 44 -15.53 2.08 14.98
CA ILE A 44 -14.07 1.95 14.95
C ILE A 44 -13.41 3.30 14.63
N ILE A 45 -13.98 4.07 13.70
CA ILE A 45 -13.51 5.43 13.39
C ILE A 45 -13.59 6.31 14.64
N ASN A 46 -14.70 6.25 15.39
CA ASN A 46 -14.87 7.00 16.64
C ASN A 46 -13.85 6.59 17.70
N LEU A 47 -13.48 5.31 17.78
CA LEU A 47 -12.41 4.87 18.68
C LEU A 47 -11.07 5.52 18.33
N VAL A 48 -10.74 5.57 17.03
CA VAL A 48 -9.50 6.21 16.54
C VAL A 48 -9.50 7.71 16.80
N GLU A 49 -10.64 8.38 16.61
CA GLU A 49 -10.85 9.79 16.93
C GLU A 49 -10.63 10.05 18.43
N GLN A 50 -11.31 9.32 19.31
CA GLN A 50 -11.17 9.47 20.77
C GLN A 50 -9.73 9.21 21.25
N THR A 51 -9.06 8.23 20.64
CA THR A 51 -7.65 7.92 20.95
C THR A 51 -6.72 9.01 20.43
N SER A 52 -7.04 9.59 19.27
CA SER A 52 -6.34 10.74 18.70
C SER A 52 -6.49 11.99 19.56
N ASP A 53 -7.66 12.24 20.13
CA ASP A 53 -7.87 13.33 21.10
C ASP A 53 -7.00 13.16 22.35
N ALA A 54 -6.86 11.94 22.85
CA ALA A 54 -5.99 11.65 23.98
C ALA A 54 -4.51 11.93 23.65
N LEU A 55 -4.07 11.57 22.43
CA LEU A 55 -2.73 11.90 21.92
C LEU A 55 -2.53 13.41 21.79
N LYS A 56 -3.51 14.10 21.21
CA LYS A 56 -3.50 15.56 20.98
C LYS A 56 -3.39 16.34 22.28
N LYS A 57 -4.10 15.92 23.34
CA LYS A 57 -3.98 16.51 24.70
C LYS A 57 -2.55 16.41 25.26
N GLN A 58 -1.77 15.45 24.80
CA GLN A 58 -0.35 15.29 25.16
C GLN A 58 0.62 16.02 24.21
N GLY A 59 0.09 16.70 23.18
CA GLY A 59 0.88 17.43 22.17
C GLY A 59 1.35 16.56 21.00
N MET A 60 0.80 15.36 20.82
CA MET A 60 1.13 14.47 19.70
C MET A 60 0.03 14.55 18.64
N ILE A 61 0.39 14.73 17.36
CA ILE A 61 -0.56 14.87 16.26
C ILE A 61 -0.66 13.56 15.48
N SER A 62 -1.79 12.85 15.64
CA SER A 62 -2.03 11.58 14.97
C SER A 62 -2.23 11.73 13.46
N PHE A 63 -2.20 10.63 12.73
CA PHE A 63 -2.58 10.60 11.31
C PHE A 63 -4.04 11.02 11.10
N TYR A 64 -4.95 10.65 11.99
CA TYR A 64 -6.35 11.11 11.97
C TYR A 64 -6.44 12.64 12.04
N GLU A 65 -5.72 13.27 12.99
CA GLU A 65 -5.66 14.74 13.11
C GLU A 65 -5.04 15.42 11.87
N LYS A 66 -4.22 14.70 11.10
CA LYS A 66 -3.66 15.16 9.82
C LYS A 66 -4.62 14.93 8.64
N GLY A 67 -5.87 14.54 8.89
CA GLY A 67 -6.89 14.27 7.88
C GLY A 67 -6.67 12.96 7.12
N LYS A 68 -5.86 12.03 7.63
CA LYS A 68 -5.68 10.72 7.01
C LYS A 68 -6.88 9.82 7.33
N PRO A 69 -7.38 9.02 6.36
CA PRO A 69 -8.50 8.13 6.61
C PRO A 69 -8.09 7.05 7.63
N VAL A 70 -9.03 6.69 8.51
CA VAL A 70 -8.88 5.54 9.40
C VAL A 70 -8.97 4.27 8.56
N HIS A 71 -7.95 3.42 8.63
CA HIS A 71 -7.90 2.22 7.81
C HIS A 71 -7.03 1.13 8.44
N ALA A 72 -7.21 -0.10 7.97
CA ALA A 72 -6.27 -1.19 8.18
C ALA A 72 -5.69 -1.60 6.81
N THR A 73 -4.37 -1.59 6.67
CA THR A 73 -3.70 -1.99 5.42
C THR A 73 -3.98 -3.45 5.10
N LEU A 74 -4.45 -3.73 3.88
CA LEU A 74 -4.63 -5.08 3.35
C LEU A 74 -3.41 -5.50 2.53
N TYR A 75 -2.87 -4.58 1.72
CA TYR A 75 -1.66 -4.77 0.94
C TYR A 75 -1.02 -3.43 0.62
N LEU A 76 0.27 -3.28 0.94
CA LEU A 76 1.07 -2.09 0.65
C LEU A 76 2.36 -2.52 -0.03
N THR A 77 2.56 -2.04 -1.24
CA THR A 77 3.77 -2.24 -2.05
C THR A 77 3.90 -1.13 -3.09
N ASP A 78 4.97 -1.18 -3.87
CA ASP A 78 5.17 -0.28 -5.00
C ASP A 78 4.73 -0.97 -6.31
N PHE A 79 4.13 -0.18 -7.18
CA PHE A 79 3.61 -0.60 -8.48
C PHE A 79 4.22 0.28 -9.57
N THR A 80 4.28 -0.23 -10.79
CA THR A 80 4.60 0.60 -11.95
C THR A 80 3.48 1.61 -12.19
N GLU A 81 3.82 2.88 -12.39
CA GLU A 81 2.88 3.95 -12.76
C GLU A 81 2.05 3.53 -13.99
N GLY A 82 0.73 3.72 -13.94
CA GLY A 82 -0.23 3.23 -14.94
C GLY A 82 -0.98 1.96 -14.53
N SER A 83 -0.58 1.29 -13.44
CA SER A 83 -1.26 0.08 -12.94
C SER A 83 -2.57 0.35 -12.19
N GLU A 84 -2.89 1.61 -11.88
CA GLU A 84 -3.98 2.00 -10.99
C GLU A 84 -5.34 1.50 -11.46
N GLU A 85 -5.63 1.56 -12.77
CA GLU A 85 -6.91 1.09 -13.32
C GLU A 85 -7.04 -0.43 -13.25
N ALA A 86 -5.94 -1.18 -13.38
CA ALA A 86 -5.95 -2.62 -13.21
C ALA A 86 -6.19 -2.99 -11.73
N ILE A 87 -5.54 -2.29 -10.80
CA ILE A 87 -5.74 -2.45 -9.35
C ILE A 87 -7.19 -2.13 -8.98
N LYS A 88 -7.75 -1.01 -9.47
CA LYS A 88 -9.15 -0.63 -9.24
C LYS A 88 -10.12 -1.71 -9.67
N ARG A 89 -9.94 -2.29 -10.87
CA ARG A 89 -10.79 -3.38 -11.36
C ARG A 89 -10.69 -4.64 -10.49
N ALA A 90 -9.47 -5.05 -10.15
CA ALA A 90 -9.24 -6.22 -9.31
C ALA A 90 -9.88 -6.07 -7.92
N VAL A 91 -9.67 -4.92 -7.26
CA VAL A 91 -10.25 -4.64 -5.95
C VAL A 91 -11.78 -4.54 -6.01
N LYS A 92 -12.34 -3.91 -7.05
CA LYS A 92 -13.79 -3.84 -7.23
C LYS A 92 -14.41 -5.24 -7.34
N ALA A 93 -13.80 -6.13 -8.12
CA ALA A 93 -14.28 -7.50 -8.26
C ALA A 93 -14.26 -8.27 -6.92
N ILE A 94 -13.24 -8.05 -6.07
CA ILE A 94 -13.21 -8.60 -4.71
C ILE A 94 -14.37 -8.03 -3.89
N THR A 95 -14.60 -6.72 -3.90
CA THR A 95 -15.67 -6.11 -3.07
C THR A 95 -17.08 -6.61 -3.39
N GLU A 96 -17.34 -7.02 -4.63
CA GLU A 96 -18.63 -7.59 -5.06
C GLU A 96 -18.90 -8.97 -4.47
N GLN A 97 -17.86 -9.68 -3.98
CA GLN A 97 -17.97 -11.00 -3.37
C GLN A 97 -18.01 -10.96 -1.83
N HIS A 98 -17.99 -9.76 -1.24
CA HIS A 98 -17.94 -9.58 0.21
C HIS A 98 -19.13 -8.80 0.74
N GLN A 99 -19.49 -9.14 1.98
CA GLN A 99 -20.44 -8.41 2.82
C GLN A 99 -19.70 -7.82 4.02
N ALA A 100 -20.28 -6.80 4.64
CA ALA A 100 -19.72 -6.23 5.86
C ALA A 100 -19.60 -7.27 6.98
N PHE A 101 -18.43 -7.35 7.61
CA PHE A 101 -18.15 -8.36 8.63
C PHE A 101 -17.57 -7.77 9.89
N ALA A 102 -17.87 -8.42 11.02
CA ALA A 102 -17.49 -7.96 12.34
C ALA A 102 -15.96 -7.98 12.56
N ILE A 103 -15.47 -6.97 13.26
CA ILE A 103 -14.10 -6.86 13.79
C ILE A 103 -14.14 -6.29 15.21
N THR A 104 -13.07 -6.55 15.96
CA THR A 104 -12.84 -5.94 17.26
C THR A 104 -11.54 -5.15 17.22
N ALA A 105 -11.61 -3.85 17.48
CA ALA A 105 -10.43 -3.04 17.76
C ALA A 105 -10.19 -3.04 19.27
N GLN A 106 -8.97 -3.37 19.70
CA GLN A 106 -8.64 -3.41 21.12
C GLN A 106 -7.16 -3.15 21.41
N GLY A 107 -6.93 -2.38 22.48
CA GLY A 107 -5.61 -2.12 23.01
C GLY A 107 -4.88 -1.04 22.25
N PHE A 108 -3.73 -0.67 22.78
CA PHE A 108 -2.86 0.35 22.23
C PHE A 108 -1.43 -0.17 22.31
N THR A 109 -0.77 -0.25 21.17
CA THR A 109 0.59 -0.80 21.09
C THR A 109 1.54 0.30 20.67
N VAL A 110 2.69 0.36 21.34
CA VAL A 110 3.84 1.18 20.95
C VAL A 110 5.02 0.27 20.64
N THR A 111 5.57 0.39 19.44
CA THR A 111 6.76 -0.37 19.03
C THR A 111 8.05 0.25 19.59
N GLN A 112 9.16 -0.48 19.50
CA GLN A 112 10.49 0.06 19.86
C GLN A 112 10.88 1.28 19.00
N SER A 113 10.37 1.36 17.76
CA SER A 113 10.55 2.48 16.86
C SER A 113 9.50 3.58 17.02
N ASN A 114 8.76 3.59 18.14
CA ASN A 114 7.72 4.57 18.49
C ASN A 114 6.62 4.74 17.43
N TRP A 115 6.24 3.64 16.80
CA TRP A 115 4.97 3.57 16.09
C TRP A 115 3.88 3.27 17.10
N ALA A 116 2.74 3.96 17.00
CA ALA A 116 1.60 3.75 17.87
C ALA A 116 0.37 3.37 17.06
N PHE A 117 -0.34 2.33 17.49
CA PHE A 117 -1.55 1.85 16.81
C PHE A 117 -2.54 1.20 17.76
N ILE A 118 -3.81 1.18 17.36
CA ILE A 118 -4.84 0.33 17.96
C ILE A 118 -4.81 -1.02 17.23
N ASN A 119 -4.77 -2.12 17.98
CA ASN A 119 -4.73 -3.44 17.35
C ASN A 119 -6.12 -3.84 16.86
N LEU A 120 -6.18 -4.55 15.74
CA LEU A 120 -7.37 -5.32 15.39
C LEU A 120 -7.15 -6.76 15.84
N GLN A 121 -8.11 -7.31 16.58
CA GLN A 121 -8.09 -8.73 16.92
C GLN A 121 -8.13 -9.56 15.64
N TYR A 122 -7.54 -10.76 15.72
CA TYR A 122 -7.58 -11.70 14.60
C TYR A 122 -9.03 -11.93 14.13
N SER A 123 -9.21 -11.85 12.82
CA SER A 123 -10.45 -12.15 12.12
C SER A 123 -10.09 -12.93 10.87
N SER A 124 -10.59 -14.16 10.76
CA SER A 124 -10.36 -14.99 9.58
C SER A 124 -10.90 -14.34 8.31
N LYS A 125 -11.98 -13.57 8.40
CA LYS A 125 -12.52 -12.78 7.29
C LYS A 125 -11.59 -11.64 6.87
N LEU A 126 -10.98 -10.93 7.83
CA LEU A 126 -10.02 -9.86 7.53
C LEU A 126 -8.71 -10.43 6.94
N GLN A 127 -8.22 -11.56 7.49
CA GLN A 127 -7.08 -12.28 6.91
C GLN A 127 -7.36 -12.68 5.47
N ARG A 128 -8.50 -13.35 5.23
CA ARG A 128 -8.90 -13.78 3.89
C ARG A 128 -8.99 -12.61 2.92
N LEU A 129 -9.55 -11.48 3.35
CA LEU A 129 -9.60 -10.26 2.55
C LEU A 129 -8.21 -9.74 2.18
N SER A 130 -7.26 -9.74 3.12
CA SER A 130 -5.85 -9.34 2.86
C SER A 130 -5.17 -10.29 1.87
N ASP A 131 -5.37 -11.59 2.04
CA ASP A 131 -4.78 -12.61 1.18
C ASP A 131 -5.34 -12.54 -0.25
N GLU A 132 -6.66 -12.36 -0.40
CA GLU A 132 -7.33 -12.20 -1.69
C GLU A 132 -6.87 -10.94 -2.41
N VAL A 133 -6.78 -9.81 -1.70
CA VAL A 133 -6.24 -8.56 -2.27
C VAL A 133 -4.80 -8.77 -2.71
N THR A 134 -3.95 -9.35 -1.86
CA THR A 134 -2.54 -9.60 -2.18
C THR A 134 -2.41 -10.45 -3.43
N MET A 135 -3.09 -11.60 -3.50
CA MET A 135 -3.02 -12.51 -4.64
C MET A 135 -3.55 -11.89 -5.94
N ALA A 136 -4.56 -11.03 -5.85
CA ALA A 136 -5.16 -10.42 -7.04
C ALA A 136 -4.27 -9.34 -7.67
N ILE A 137 -3.46 -8.64 -6.88
CA ILE A 137 -2.71 -7.47 -7.37
C ILE A 137 -1.19 -7.57 -7.24
N GLU A 138 -0.65 -8.56 -6.53
CA GLU A 138 0.80 -8.80 -6.51
C GLU A 138 1.42 -8.97 -7.91
N PRO A 139 0.76 -9.56 -8.93
CA PRO A 139 1.37 -9.67 -10.26
C PRO A 139 1.59 -8.32 -10.96
N LEU A 140 0.98 -7.24 -10.45
CA LEU A 140 1.11 -5.88 -10.97
C LEU A 140 2.21 -5.08 -10.25
N ARG A 141 2.81 -5.62 -9.19
CA ARG A 141 3.83 -4.91 -8.40
C ARG A 141 5.06 -4.60 -9.22
N ASP A 142 5.80 -3.59 -8.82
CA ASP A 142 7.13 -3.37 -9.34
C ASP A 142 8.08 -4.49 -8.85
N PRO A 143 8.71 -5.26 -9.75
CA PRO A 143 9.66 -6.29 -9.33
C PRO A 143 10.96 -5.72 -8.75
N ASN A 144 11.26 -4.45 -8.98
CA ASN A 144 12.52 -3.80 -8.60
C ASN A 144 12.44 -3.02 -7.29
N THR A 145 11.32 -3.13 -6.54
CA THR A 145 11.17 -2.46 -5.26
C THR A 145 12.28 -2.85 -4.28
N ALA A 146 12.95 -1.86 -3.71
CA ALA A 146 14.01 -2.10 -2.74
C ALA A 146 13.44 -2.71 -1.44
N ILE A 147 14.11 -3.76 -0.96
CA ILE A 147 13.77 -4.40 0.31
C ILE A 147 14.13 -3.46 1.47
N PRO A 148 13.18 -3.08 2.35
CA PRO A 148 13.49 -2.25 3.50
C PRO A 148 14.50 -2.93 4.43
N ASP A 149 15.49 -2.18 4.94
CA ASP A 149 16.60 -2.77 5.71
C ASP A 149 16.16 -3.56 6.94
N TRP A 150 15.11 -3.08 7.62
CA TRP A 150 14.59 -3.78 8.79
C TRP A 150 14.03 -5.17 8.45
N VAL A 151 13.51 -5.38 7.24
CA VAL A 151 12.92 -6.66 6.80
C VAL A 151 13.99 -7.75 6.72
N LYS A 152 15.23 -7.39 6.38
CA LYS A 152 16.37 -8.32 6.26
C LYS A 152 16.66 -9.07 7.57
N ASN A 153 16.26 -8.51 8.71
CA ASN A 153 16.44 -9.13 10.03
C ASN A 153 15.32 -10.11 10.41
N TYR A 154 14.29 -10.28 9.57
CA TYR A 154 13.13 -11.14 9.83
C TYR A 154 12.92 -12.11 8.67
N PRO A 155 13.48 -13.34 8.72
CA PRO A 155 13.46 -14.28 7.59
C PRO A 155 12.07 -14.51 6.99
N ASN A 156 11.04 -14.69 7.82
CA ASN A 156 9.67 -14.90 7.34
C ASN A 156 9.09 -13.69 6.60
N LYS A 157 9.48 -12.47 7.01
CA LYS A 157 9.05 -11.23 6.35
C LYS A 157 9.85 -10.96 5.08
N LEU A 158 11.14 -11.34 5.06
CA LEU A 158 11.98 -11.28 3.88
C LEU A 158 11.42 -12.17 2.76
N MET A 159 11.12 -13.44 3.06
CA MET A 159 10.51 -14.35 2.09
C MET A 159 9.16 -13.82 1.55
N ALA A 160 8.34 -13.24 2.43
CA ALA A 160 7.08 -12.62 2.02
C ALA A 160 7.32 -11.40 1.12
N PHE A 161 8.31 -10.57 1.43
CA PHE A 161 8.66 -9.42 0.61
C PHE A 161 9.20 -9.82 -0.76
N GLU A 162 10.12 -10.77 -0.84
CA GLU A 162 10.68 -11.24 -2.11
C GLU A 162 9.61 -11.80 -3.02
N ARG A 163 8.66 -12.56 -2.45
CA ARG A 163 7.56 -13.16 -3.20
C ARG A 163 6.50 -12.13 -3.60
N TYR A 164 6.02 -11.36 -2.64
CA TYR A 164 4.80 -10.55 -2.75
C TYR A 164 5.05 -9.05 -2.66
N GLY A 165 6.28 -8.55 -2.62
CA GLY A 165 6.60 -7.12 -2.49
C GLY A 165 6.17 -6.46 -1.17
N SER A 166 5.71 -7.23 -0.17
CA SER A 166 5.25 -6.70 1.10
C SER A 166 5.59 -7.64 2.27
N PRO A 167 6.08 -7.13 3.42
CA PRO A 167 6.55 -7.99 4.52
C PRO A 167 5.43 -8.49 5.45
N ASN A 168 4.23 -7.91 5.35
CA ASN A 168 3.12 -8.10 6.31
C ASN A 168 1.88 -8.73 5.65
N VAL A 169 2.08 -9.74 4.80
CA VAL A 169 1.02 -10.49 4.11
C VAL A 169 0.96 -11.95 4.57
N PHE A 170 -0.17 -12.62 4.33
CA PHE A 170 -0.41 -14.04 4.71
C PHE A 170 -0.11 -14.29 6.19
N GLN A 171 0.76 -15.25 6.51
CA GLN A 171 1.17 -15.59 7.87
C GLN A 171 1.82 -14.43 8.65
N ASN A 172 2.26 -13.36 7.97
CA ASN A 172 2.83 -12.17 8.58
C ASN A 172 1.81 -11.03 8.75
N PHE A 173 0.55 -11.24 8.36
CA PHE A 173 -0.50 -10.25 8.44
C PHE A 173 -0.82 -9.89 9.89
N GLN A 174 -0.75 -8.60 10.19
CA GLN A 174 -0.94 -8.05 11.54
C GLN A 174 -1.81 -6.80 11.41
N PRO A 175 -3.14 -6.93 11.38
CA PRO A 175 -4.03 -5.80 11.15
C PRO A 175 -4.04 -4.84 12.34
N HIS A 176 -3.91 -3.55 12.05
CA HIS A 176 -3.90 -2.48 13.05
C HIS A 176 -4.35 -1.16 12.44
N LEU A 177 -4.69 -0.20 13.30
CA LEU A 177 -5.08 1.16 12.95
C LEU A 177 -3.97 2.12 13.40
N THR A 178 -3.15 2.58 12.46
CA THR A 178 -1.97 3.40 12.76
C THR A 178 -2.36 4.81 13.18
N LEU A 179 -1.82 5.25 14.32
CA LEU A 179 -2.05 6.58 14.89
C LEU A 179 -0.83 7.48 14.72
N LEU A 180 0.37 6.97 14.97
CA LEU A 180 1.64 7.70 14.90
C LEU A 180 2.73 6.84 14.27
N ALA A 181 3.69 7.49 13.63
CA ALA A 181 4.93 6.88 13.15
C ALA A 181 6.13 7.62 13.73
N ASN A 182 7.07 6.88 14.32
CA ASN A 182 8.35 7.39 14.80
C ASN A 182 8.24 8.61 15.74
N GLU A 183 7.24 8.61 16.62
CA GLU A 183 7.00 9.71 17.57
C GLU A 183 8.19 9.88 18.52
N LYS A 184 8.55 11.13 18.83
CA LYS A 184 9.72 11.48 19.64
C LYS A 184 9.36 11.96 21.04
N SER A 185 8.10 12.32 21.26
CA SER A 185 7.61 12.75 22.56
C SER A 185 7.75 11.63 23.61
N PRO A 186 8.46 11.87 24.74
CA PRO A 186 8.54 10.89 25.82
C PRO A 186 7.17 10.64 26.49
N LYS A 187 6.20 11.54 26.27
CA LYS A 187 4.82 11.38 26.76
C LYS A 187 4.10 10.20 26.13
N LEU A 188 4.56 9.70 24.97
CA LEU A 188 3.99 8.50 24.37
C LEU A 188 4.13 7.28 25.30
N ALA A 189 5.26 7.14 26.00
CA ALA A 189 5.46 6.04 26.94
C ALA A 189 4.53 6.16 28.17
N ILE A 190 4.28 7.38 28.64
CA ILE A 190 3.34 7.65 29.75
C ILE A 190 1.92 7.30 29.32
N LEU A 191 1.50 7.78 28.14
CA LEU A 191 0.18 7.51 27.61
C LEU A 191 -0.02 6.02 27.31
N ASN A 192 1.00 5.34 26.80
CA ASN A 192 0.97 3.89 26.59
C ASN A 192 0.64 3.16 27.91
N LYS A 193 1.32 3.48 29.02
CA LYS A 193 1.02 2.89 30.34
C LYS A 193 -0.43 3.15 30.77
N GLN A 194 -0.94 4.37 30.56
CA GLN A 194 -2.33 4.72 30.87
C GLN A 194 -3.32 3.91 30.02
N MET A 195 -3.06 3.77 28.72
CA MET A 195 -3.89 3.00 27.80
C MET A 195 -3.77 1.49 28.02
N GLN A 196 -2.68 0.98 28.60
CA GLN A 196 -2.62 -0.43 29.04
C GLN A 196 -3.52 -0.68 30.25
N ALA A 197 -3.63 0.28 31.18
CA ALA A 197 -4.52 0.16 32.33
C ALA A 197 -6.01 0.28 31.95
N LYS A 198 -6.32 1.08 30.92
CA LYS A 198 -7.67 1.18 30.34
C LYS A 198 -7.60 1.08 28.80
N PRO A 199 -7.50 -0.14 28.25
CA PRO A 199 -7.38 -0.37 26.81
C PRO A 199 -8.52 0.25 26.02
N PRO A 200 -8.24 1.04 24.94
CA PRO A 200 -9.29 1.44 24.02
C PRO A 200 -9.89 0.18 23.39
N ARG A 201 -11.22 0.13 23.29
CA ARG A 201 -11.93 -1.00 22.68
C ARG A 201 -13.17 -0.51 21.96
N ALA A 202 -13.43 -1.07 20.78
CA ALA A 202 -14.69 -0.95 20.08
C ALA A 202 -14.95 -2.19 19.24
N GLU A 203 -16.22 -2.53 19.10
CA GLU A 203 -16.70 -3.52 18.15
C GLU A 203 -17.33 -2.80 16.96
N GLY A 204 -17.12 -3.34 15.77
CA GLY A 204 -17.64 -2.75 14.55
C GLY A 204 -17.50 -3.70 13.38
N LYS A 205 -17.49 -3.16 12.17
CA LYS A 205 -17.34 -3.93 10.93
C LYS A 205 -16.25 -3.36 10.04
N ILE A 206 -15.73 -4.20 9.14
CA ILE A 206 -15.17 -3.72 7.87
C ILE A 206 -16.34 -3.61 6.89
N VAL A 207 -16.43 -2.47 6.21
CA VAL A 207 -17.57 -2.11 5.34
C VAL A 207 -17.17 -1.90 3.88
N GLY A 208 -15.88 -1.98 3.56
CA GLY A 208 -15.40 -1.80 2.19
C GLY A 208 -13.88 -1.87 2.09
N ILE A 209 -13.39 -1.58 0.89
CA ILE A 209 -11.97 -1.50 0.54
C ILE A 209 -11.70 -0.16 -0.15
N GLY A 210 -10.66 0.53 0.27
CA GLY A 210 -10.14 1.72 -0.40
C GLY A 210 -8.78 1.46 -1.05
N ILE A 211 -8.42 2.33 -1.99
CA ILE A 211 -7.13 2.33 -2.67
C ILE A 211 -6.56 3.74 -2.53
N GLY A 212 -5.33 3.86 -2.06
CA GLY A 212 -4.66 5.14 -1.95
C GLY A 212 -3.19 5.11 -2.35
N ILE A 213 -2.76 6.20 -2.99
CA ILE A 213 -1.34 6.49 -3.17
C ILE A 213 -0.78 6.88 -1.81
N SER A 214 0.25 6.18 -1.36
CA SER A 214 0.78 6.27 -0.01
C SER A 214 1.95 7.25 0.11
N ASP A 215 2.11 7.81 1.31
CA ASP A 215 3.37 8.44 1.73
C ASP A 215 4.35 7.40 2.29
N GLN A 216 5.51 7.87 2.71
CA GLN A 216 6.58 7.06 3.31
C GLN A 216 6.18 6.28 4.57
N PHE A 217 5.03 6.61 5.19
CA PHE A 217 4.50 5.90 6.36
C PHE A 217 3.36 4.95 6.00
N GLY A 218 3.14 4.71 4.70
CA GLY A 218 2.04 3.88 4.21
C GLY A 218 0.66 4.54 4.39
N GLN A 219 0.62 5.85 4.68
CA GLN A 219 -0.64 6.59 4.89
C GLN A 219 -1.08 7.26 3.59
N GLN A 220 -2.39 7.41 3.41
CA GLN A 220 -2.92 7.88 2.13
C GLN A 220 -2.57 9.36 1.90
N LYS A 221 -1.79 9.65 0.86
CA LYS A 221 -1.66 11.01 0.30
C LYS A 221 -2.90 11.38 -0.49
N GLN A 222 -3.41 10.43 -1.25
CA GLN A 222 -4.59 10.56 -2.08
C GLN A 222 -5.32 9.23 -2.11
N VAL A 223 -6.60 9.24 -1.76
CA VAL A 223 -7.50 8.11 -2.01
C VAL A 223 -7.97 8.21 -3.46
N ILE A 224 -7.79 7.14 -4.23
CA ILE A 224 -8.10 7.10 -5.67
C ILE A 224 -9.34 6.25 -5.99
N ALA A 225 -9.81 5.45 -5.03
CA ALA A 225 -11.08 4.73 -5.10
C ALA A 225 -11.50 4.23 -3.71
N GLU A 226 -12.80 4.12 -3.51
CA GLU A 226 -13.42 3.44 -2.37
C GLU A 226 -14.59 2.59 -2.88
N TYR A 227 -14.65 1.35 -2.45
CA TYR A 227 -15.68 0.39 -2.81
C TYR A 227 -16.28 -0.19 -1.53
N PHE A 228 -17.57 0.06 -1.31
CA PHE A 228 -18.29 -0.47 -0.16
C PHE A 228 -18.89 -1.84 -0.49
N PHE A 229 -18.89 -2.73 0.49
CA PHE A 229 -19.53 -4.02 0.38
C PHE A 229 -21.04 -3.86 0.19
N GLN A 230 -21.67 -4.83 -0.46
CA GLN A 230 -23.12 -4.80 -0.61
C GLN A 230 -23.76 -4.82 0.78
N SER A 231 -24.79 -3.99 0.95
CA SER A 231 -25.62 -4.02 2.16
C SER A 231 -26.38 -5.33 2.19
N ASP A 232 -26.56 -5.92 3.37
CA ASP A 232 -27.45 -7.06 3.53
C ASP A 232 -28.86 -6.60 3.13
N ASN A 233 -29.33 -7.01 1.95
CA ASN A 233 -30.74 -6.90 1.59
C ASN A 233 -31.50 -7.93 2.44
N ASN A 234 -31.82 -7.55 3.69
CA ASN A 234 -32.82 -8.23 4.50
C ASN A 234 -34.14 -7.47 4.41
#